data_AF-A0A5T0T9H8-F1
#
_entry.id   AF-A0A5T0T9H8-F1
#
_cell.length_a   1.000
_cell.length_b   1.000
_cell.length_c   1.000
_cell.angle_alpha   90.00
_cell.angle_beta   90.00
_cell.angle_gamma   90.00
#
_symmetry.space_group_name_H-M   'P 1'
#
loop_
_entity.id
_entity.type
_entity.pdbx_description
1 polymer ?
#
loop_
_entity_poly.entity_id
_entity_poly.type
_entity_poly.pdbx_seq_one_letter_code
_entity_poly.pdbx_strand_id
1 'polypeptide(L)'
;LNENKEFTEDDKKEQAQAIKKACGKKADEITKILLKDDKSLKDIITDEKELKKKIGKLQKIPNKSTKELSLLGRLEFLQRNQEKAEKHKDIIKVLQNPQQASNDKQNDKTKSRTKNK
;
A
#
# COMPACT_ATOMS: atom_id res chain seq x y z
N LEU A 1 27.46 -8.97 -15.52
CA LEU A 1 26.20 -9.67 -15.18
C LEU A 1 25.06 -8.66 -15.24
N ASN A 2 24.37 -8.58 -16.37
CA ASN A 2 23.02 -8.04 -16.43
C ASN A 2 22.29 -8.92 -17.44
N GLU A 3 22.02 -10.15 -17.02
CA GLU A 3 21.12 -11.01 -17.77
C GLU A 3 19.77 -10.29 -17.77
N ASN A 4 19.27 -9.93 -18.95
CA ASN A 4 17.92 -9.40 -19.13
C ASN A 4 16.92 -10.51 -18.75
N LYS A 5 16.82 -10.79 -17.45
CA LYS A 5 15.95 -11.80 -16.91
C LYS A 5 14.53 -11.27 -17.01
N GLU A 6 13.80 -11.81 -17.97
CA GLU A 6 12.39 -11.50 -18.14
C GLU A 6 11.63 -12.09 -16.94
N PHE A 7 10.98 -11.23 -16.16
CA PHE A 7 10.19 -11.66 -15.01
C PHE A 7 8.91 -12.33 -15.47
N THR A 8 8.74 -13.59 -15.10
CA THR A 8 7.54 -14.37 -15.37
C THR A 8 6.37 -13.89 -14.51
N GLU A 9 5.15 -14.28 -14.87
CA GLU A 9 3.97 -14.01 -14.03
C GLU A 9 4.08 -14.67 -12.65
N ASP A 10 4.80 -15.79 -12.54
CA ASP A 10 5.01 -16.46 -11.27
C ASP A 10 6.02 -15.72 -10.39
N ASP A 11 7.08 -15.13 -10.96
CA ASP A 11 8.00 -14.25 -10.22
C ASP A 11 7.25 -13.03 -9.64
N LYS A 12 6.33 -12.44 -10.42
CA LYS A 12 5.51 -11.32 -9.97
C LYS A 12 4.56 -11.73 -8.84
N LYS A 13 3.95 -12.91 -8.91
CA LYS A 13 3.10 -13.45 -7.83
C LYS A 13 3.92 -13.68 -6.57
N GLU A 14 5.09 -14.30 -6.68
CA GLU A 14 5.97 -14.56 -5.54
C GLU A 14 6.39 -13.25 -4.86
N GLN A 15 6.83 -12.27 -5.65
CA GLN A 15 7.18 -10.95 -5.15
C GLN A 15 5.98 -10.26 -4.46
N ALA A 16 4.79 -10.31 -5.06
CA ALA A 16 3.59 -9.73 -4.47
C ALA A 16 3.19 -10.42 -3.15
N GLN A 17 3.31 -11.74 -3.07
CA GLN A 17 3.08 -12.49 -1.84
C GLN A 17 4.09 -12.13 -0.74
N ALA A 18 5.37 -12.02 -1.09
CA ALA A 18 6.42 -11.63 -0.16
C ALA A 18 6.17 -10.22 0.40
N ILE A 19 5.82 -9.25 -0.45
CA ILE A 19 5.51 -7.88 -0.04
C ILE A 19 4.27 -7.84 0.86
N LYS A 20 3.18 -8.52 0.46
CA LYS A 20 1.97 -8.61 1.27
C LYS A 20 2.28 -9.15 2.67
N LYS A 21 3.04 -10.25 2.76
CA LYS A 21 3.41 -10.88 4.04
C LYS A 21 4.29 -9.97 4.89
N ALA A 22 5.28 -9.31 4.29
CA ALA A 22 6.17 -8.40 4.99
C ALA A 22 5.43 -7.17 5.53
N CYS A 23 4.59 -6.54 4.71
CA CYS A 23 3.78 -5.39 5.11
C CYS A 23 2.75 -5.76 6.19
N GLY A 24 2.08 -6.93 6.06
CA GLY A 24 1.17 -7.44 7.08
C GLY A 24 1.86 -7.61 8.44
N LYS A 25 3.03 -8.28 8.47
CA LYS A 25 3.81 -8.44 9.71
C LYS A 25 4.19 -7.11 10.35
N LYS A 26 4.65 -6.15 9.54
CA LYS A 26 5.01 -4.81 10.03
C LYS A 26 3.81 -4.06 10.59
N ALA A 27 2.65 -4.16 9.94
CA ALA A 27 1.40 -3.58 10.44
C ALA A 27 0.98 -4.21 11.77
N ASP A 28 1.07 -5.54 11.92
CA ASP A 28 0.74 -6.23 13.15
C ASP A 28 1.67 -5.84 14.31
N GLU A 29 2.97 -5.74 14.04
CA GLU A 29 3.97 -5.35 15.05
C GLU A 29 3.75 -3.92 15.54
N ILE A 30 3.57 -2.96 14.63
CA ILE A 30 3.36 -1.56 15.04
C ILE A 30 2.00 -1.39 15.74
N THR A 31 0.97 -2.13 15.34
CA THR A 31 -0.34 -2.18 16.02
C THR A 31 -0.16 -2.64 17.47
N LYS A 32 0.60 -3.73 17.70
CA LYS A 32 0.88 -4.22 19.06
C LYS A 32 1.62 -3.18 19.90
N ILE A 33 2.59 -2.46 19.33
CA ILE A 33 3.32 -1.39 20.02
C ILE A 33 2.37 -0.24 20.38
N LEU A 34 1.57 0.23 19.42
CA LEU A 34 0.60 1.31 19.62
C LEU A 34 -0.41 0.98 20.72
N LEU A 35 -0.93 -0.25 20.77
CA LEU A 35 -1.91 -0.67 21.78
C LEU A 35 -1.30 -0.94 23.16
N LYS A 36 0.01 -1.22 23.24
CA LYS A 36 0.73 -1.25 24.51
C LYS A 36 0.89 0.15 25.08
N ASP A 37 1.20 1.12 24.22
CA ASP A 37 1.39 2.51 24.62
C ASP A 37 0.04 3.21 24.94
N ASP A 38 -1.00 2.96 24.13
CA ASP A 38 -2.32 3.56 24.29
C ASP A 38 -3.43 2.63 23.76
N LYS A 39 -4.16 2.00 24.68
CA LYS A 39 -5.27 1.10 24.36
C LYS A 39 -6.47 1.80 23.71
N SER A 40 -6.63 3.11 23.91
CA SER A 40 -7.74 3.88 23.33
C SER A 40 -7.65 3.98 21.80
N LEU A 41 -6.47 3.70 21.23
CA LEU A 41 -6.26 3.70 19.78
C LEU A 41 -6.88 2.51 19.06
N LYS A 42 -7.35 1.47 19.77
CA LYS A 42 -7.84 0.22 19.17
C LYS A 42 -8.86 0.42 18.05
N ASP A 43 -9.92 1.17 18.32
CA ASP A 43 -10.98 1.37 17.33
C ASP A 43 -10.50 2.27 16.18
N ILE A 44 -9.61 3.21 16.48
CA ILE A 44 -9.02 4.13 15.48
C ILE A 44 -8.11 3.39 14.50
N ILE A 45 -7.25 2.49 14.98
CA ILE A 45 -6.24 1.83 14.12
C ILE A 45 -6.76 0.59 13.39
N THR A 46 -7.92 0.08 13.82
CA THR A 46 -8.61 -1.03 13.16
C THR A 46 -9.47 -0.57 11.99
N ASP A 47 -10.01 0.65 12.07
CA ASP A 47 -10.80 1.27 11.00
C ASP A 47 -9.92 2.20 10.14
N GLU A 48 -9.80 1.91 8.83
CA GLU A 48 -8.96 2.68 7.91
C GLU A 48 -9.40 4.15 7.81
N LYS A 49 -10.71 4.43 7.83
CA LYS A 49 -11.24 5.79 7.70
C LYS A 49 -10.94 6.60 8.95
N GLU A 50 -11.15 6.02 10.13
CA GLU A 50 -10.82 6.68 11.40
C GLU A 50 -9.30 6.84 11.59
N LEU A 51 -8.49 5.87 11.16
CA LEU A 51 -7.03 6.00 11.12
C LEU A 51 -6.59 7.19 10.26
N LYS A 52 -7.09 7.26 9.01
CA LYS A 52 -6.80 8.36 8.09
C LYS A 52 -7.25 9.71 8.64
N LYS A 53 -8.41 9.76 9.29
CA LYS A 53 -8.94 10.95 9.94
C LYS A 53 -8.09 11.38 11.13
N LYS A 54 -7.61 10.45 11.97
CA LYS A 54 -6.70 10.73 13.09
C LYS A 54 -5.36 11.27 12.59
N ILE A 55 -4.78 10.66 11.56
CA ILE A 55 -3.54 11.15 10.91
C ILE A 55 -3.77 12.57 10.38
N GLY A 56 -4.85 12.80 9.62
CA GLY A 56 -5.15 14.13 9.07
C GLY A 56 -5.38 15.20 10.14
N LYS A 57 -6.01 14.84 11.28
CA LYS A 57 -6.13 15.74 12.44
C LYS A 57 -4.75 16.06 13.03
N LEU A 58 -3.93 15.04 13.27
CA LEU A 58 -2.57 15.22 13.78
C LEU A 58 -1.75 16.10 12.85
N GLN A 59 -1.71 15.84 11.54
CA GLN A 59 -0.95 16.62 10.57
C GLN A 59 -1.25 18.13 10.63
N LYS A 60 -2.50 18.52 10.89
CA LYS A 60 -2.94 19.92 10.96
C LYS A 60 -2.53 20.67 12.23
N ILE A 61 -2.09 19.97 13.28
CA ILE A 61 -1.68 20.62 14.54
C ILE A 61 -0.37 21.40 14.32
N PRO A 62 -0.32 22.72 14.54
CA PRO A 62 0.93 23.46 14.52
C PRO A 62 1.77 23.16 15.77
N ASN A 63 3.10 23.31 15.70
CA ASN A 63 4.02 23.19 16.84
C ASN A 63 3.84 21.90 17.67
N LYS A 64 3.70 20.76 16.99
CA LYS A 64 3.54 19.43 17.60
C LYS A 64 4.63 19.15 18.62
N SER A 65 4.24 18.59 19.75
CA SER A 65 5.15 17.97 20.69
C SER A 65 5.86 16.76 20.06
N THR A 66 7.01 16.37 20.63
CA THR A 66 7.74 15.15 20.22
C THR A 66 6.86 13.90 20.29
N LYS A 67 5.94 13.84 21.27
CA LYS A 67 4.98 12.73 21.41
C LYS A 67 4.00 12.67 20.24
N GLU A 68 3.43 13.81 19.86
CA GLU A 68 2.52 13.89 18.72
C GLU A 68 3.22 13.60 17.39
N LEU A 69 4.47 14.05 17.22
CA LEU A 69 5.28 13.73 16.05
C LEU A 69 5.54 12.22 15.96
N SER A 70 5.92 11.60 17.09
CA SER A 70 6.18 10.16 17.16
C SER A 70 4.91 9.35 16.86
N LEU A 71 3.79 9.74 17.46
CA LEU A 71 2.49 9.10 17.20
C LEU A 71 2.10 9.24 15.73
N LEU A 72 2.21 10.44 15.16
CA LEU A 72 1.90 10.68 13.74
C LEU A 72 2.73 9.75 12.84
N GLY A 73 4.05 9.70 13.03
CA GLY A 73 4.92 8.85 12.22
C GLY A 73 4.59 7.35 12.33
N ARG A 74 4.22 6.87 13.53
CA ARG A 74 3.81 5.48 13.74
C ARG A 74 2.46 5.16 13.09
N LEU A 75 1.50 6.09 13.15
CA LEU A 75 0.19 5.92 12.50
C LEU A 75 0.31 5.97 10.97
N GLU A 76 1.13 6.88 10.42
CA GLU A 76 1.41 6.92 8.97
C GLU A 76 2.14 5.66 8.49
N PHE A 77 3.07 5.15 9.29
CA PHE A 77 3.75 3.89 9.00
C PHE A 77 2.76 2.70 8.99
N LEU A 78 1.85 2.65 9.97
CA LEU A 78 0.80 1.63 10.03
C LEU A 78 -0.07 1.70 8.77
N GLN A 79 -0.64 2.87 8.47
CA GLN A 79 -1.51 3.09 7.32
C GLN A 79 -0.83 2.62 6.02
N ARG A 80 0.42 3.04 5.79
CA ARG A 80 1.16 2.67 4.56
C ARG A 80 1.38 1.16 4.44
N ASN A 81 1.62 0.45 5.55
CA ASN A 81 1.80 -1.00 5.51
C ASN A 81 0.47 -1.73 5.31
N GLN A 82 -0.62 -1.25 5.90
CA GLN A 82 -1.97 -1.78 5.64
C GLN A 82 -2.35 -1.61 4.16
N GLU A 83 -2.22 -0.40 3.62
CA GLU A 83 -2.51 -0.11 2.20
C GLU A 83 -1.63 -0.95 1.25
N LYS A 84 -0.34 -1.12 1.56
CA LYS A 84 0.54 -1.96 0.73
C LYS A 84 0.15 -3.42 0.79
N ALA A 85 -0.20 -3.96 1.96
CA ALA A 85 -0.64 -5.34 2.08
C ALA A 85 -1.93 -5.60 1.30
N GLU A 86 -2.87 -4.65 1.32
CA GLU A 86 -4.12 -4.72 0.57
C GLU A 86 -3.90 -4.60 -0.95
N LYS A 87 -3.15 -3.61 -1.41
CA LYS A 87 -2.81 -3.47 -2.85
C LYS A 87 -2.17 -4.74 -3.41
N HIS A 88 -1.23 -5.35 -2.67
CA HIS A 88 -0.59 -6.59 -3.13
C HIS A 88 -1.52 -7.81 -3.03
N LYS A 89 -2.49 -7.82 -2.11
CA LYS A 89 -3.56 -8.83 -2.09
C LYS A 89 -4.39 -8.75 -3.37
N ASP A 90 -4.74 -7.54 -3.84
CA ASP A 90 -5.51 -7.38 -5.07
C ASP A 90 -4.69 -7.69 -6.32
N ILE A 91 -3.42 -7.32 -6.36
CA ILE A 91 -2.49 -7.74 -7.43
C ILE A 91 -2.45 -9.28 -7.52
N ILE A 92 -2.29 -9.98 -6.39
CA ILE A 92 -2.28 -11.46 -6.38
C ILE A 92 -3.58 -12.03 -6.95
N LYS A 93 -4.75 -11.46 -6.62
CA LYS A 93 -6.04 -11.91 -7.17
C LYS A 93 -6.10 -11.74 -8.69
N VAL A 94 -5.68 -10.60 -9.21
CA VAL A 94 -5.66 -10.32 -10.65
C VAL A 94 -4.70 -11.28 -11.36
N LEU A 95 -3.52 -11.54 -10.78
CA LEU A 95 -2.55 -12.49 -11.33
C LEU A 95 -3.02 -13.95 -11.25
N GLN A 96 -3.92 -14.29 -10.32
CA GLN A 96 -4.54 -15.61 -10.23
C GLN A 96 -5.69 -15.80 -11.23
N ASN A 97 -6.43 -14.72 -11.55
CA ASN A 97 -7.56 -14.73 -12.48
C ASN A 97 -7.41 -13.65 -13.58
N PRO A 98 -6.53 -13.85 -14.57
CA PRO A 98 -6.21 -12.83 -15.58
C PRO A 98 -7.40 -12.40 -16.47
N GLN A 99 -8.49 -13.18 -16.54
CA GLN A 99 -9.68 -12.87 -17.35
C GLN A 99 -10.44 -11.60 -16.93
N GLN A 100 -10.22 -11.04 -15.74
CA GLN A 100 -10.86 -9.78 -15.30
C GLN A 100 -10.12 -8.50 -15.70
N ALA A 101 -8.87 -8.58 -16.19
CA ALA A 101 -8.07 -7.38 -16.52
C ALA A 101 -8.25 -6.88 -17.97
N SER A 102 -9.01 -7.60 -18.81
CA SER A 102 -9.15 -7.30 -20.25
C SER A 102 -10.26 -6.32 -20.63
N ASN A 103 -11.08 -5.83 -19.70
CA ASN A 103 -12.20 -4.94 -20.04
C ASN A 103 -11.90 -3.42 -19.93
N ASP A 104 -10.74 -3.02 -19.38
CA ASP A 104 -10.39 -1.58 -19.22
C ASP A 104 -9.30 -1.08 -20.18
N LYS A 105 -8.89 -1.88 -21.18
CA LYS A 105 -7.94 -1.45 -22.21
C LYS A 105 -8.53 -1.59 -23.62
N GLN A 106 -9.49 -0.75 -23.95
CA GLN A 106 -9.76 -0.41 -25.34
C GLN A 106 -10.08 1.08 -25.50
N ASN A 107 -9.50 1.65 -26.56
CA ASN A 107 -9.44 3.06 -27.00
C ASN A 107 -8.37 3.92 -26.31
N ASP A 108 -7.36 4.48 -26.98
CA ASP A 108 -7.26 4.86 -28.39
C ASP A 108 -5.78 4.82 -28.85
N LYS A 109 -5.48 3.91 -29.78
CA LYS A 109 -4.29 3.95 -30.63
C LYS A 109 -4.71 4.51 -31.99
N THR A 110 -4.66 5.83 -32.18
CA THR A 110 -4.64 6.36 -33.54
C THR A 110 -3.97 7.73 -33.64
N LYS A 111 -2.69 7.74 -34.06
CA LYS A 111 -2.22 8.45 -35.26
C LYS A 111 -0.71 8.31 -35.44
N SER A 112 -0.33 7.32 -36.24
CA SER A 112 0.94 7.27 -36.93
C SER A 112 1.11 8.54 -37.77
N ARG A 113 2.17 9.31 -37.51
CA ARG A 113 2.54 10.47 -38.33
C ARG A 113 3.69 10.06 -39.25
N THR A 114 3.35 9.40 -40.35
CA THR A 114 4.25 9.28 -41.51
C THR A 114 4.10 10.54 -42.34
N LYS A 115 5.19 11.27 -42.57
CA LYS A 115 5.37 12.11 -43.77
C LYS A 115 6.85 12.36 -43.97
N ASN A 116 7.46 11.51 -44.79
CA ASN A 116 8.57 11.89 -45.65
C ASN A 116 8.02 12.87 -46.71
N LYS A 117 8.68 14.02 -46.90
CA LYS A 117 9.07 14.51 -48.22
C LYS A 117 10.15 15.57 -48.07
#